data_AF-A0A936PVW3-F1
#
_entry.id   AF-A0A936PVW3-F1
#
_cell.length_a   1.000
_cell.length_b   1.000
_cell.length_c   1.000
_cell.angle_alpha   90.00
_cell.angle_beta   90.00
_cell.angle_gamma   90.00
#
_symmetry.space_group_name_H-M   'P 1'
#
loop_
_entity.id
_entity.type
_entity.pdbx_description
1 polymer ?
#
loop_
_entity_poly.entity_id
_entity_poly.type
_entity_poly.pdbx_seq_one_letter_code
_entity_poly.pdbx_strand_id
1 'polypeptide(L)'
;KRPRRSKFGLHLARAMRPEAISINPQAPDEQVTPSGQAAPPDLEKALVALREGLTPWLAELRGSLIGLEDELGVGVDELILCGGGSLLGGLPEHLAEQLGVPVRRVELSGSLAVATDAPRLALAQAVAQRAAAGGTSLSFRQGEFAFRGDVAILRSALGYALVAVGFFAVAALAMFAVRAVGLAQDTNAVQEEIAGLVTGAFPRSPRIAPSSRAWPARSCWRRTTRSGPE
;
A
#
# COMPACT_ATOMS: atom_id res chain seq x y z
N LYS A 1 -46.92 17.47 -0.56
CA LYS A 1 -45.79 17.59 -1.53
C LYS A 1 -44.99 16.28 -1.48
N ARG A 2 -45.06 15.45 -2.53
CA ARG A 2 -44.43 14.11 -2.58
C ARG A 2 -42.94 14.23 -2.98
N PRO A 3 -42.02 13.44 -2.39
CA PRO A 3 -40.62 13.42 -2.81
C PRO A 3 -40.44 12.57 -4.07
N ARG A 4 -39.74 13.14 -5.07
CA ARG A 4 -39.27 12.44 -6.28
C ARG A 4 -38.18 11.44 -5.88
N ARG A 5 -38.51 10.14 -5.95
CA ARG A 5 -37.53 9.04 -5.93
C ARG A 5 -36.69 9.10 -7.20
N SER A 6 -35.43 9.47 -7.04
CA SER A 6 -34.39 9.38 -8.06
C SER A 6 -34.08 7.91 -8.32
N LYS A 7 -34.41 7.42 -9.52
CA LYS A 7 -33.96 6.15 -10.07
C LYS A 7 -32.61 6.38 -10.74
N PHE A 8 -31.52 6.42 -9.98
CA PHE A 8 -30.19 6.26 -10.56
C PHE A 8 -29.91 4.76 -10.65
N GLY A 9 -30.01 4.26 -11.88
CA GLY A 9 -29.72 2.87 -12.22
C GLY A 9 -28.25 2.56 -11.98
N LEU A 10 -28.00 1.64 -11.05
CA LEU A 10 -26.81 0.80 -11.06
C LEU A 10 -26.87 -0.10 -12.30
N HIS A 11 -26.22 0.31 -13.40
CA HIS A 11 -26.01 -0.52 -14.59
C HIS A 11 -24.52 -0.59 -14.96
N LEU A 12 -23.64 -0.81 -13.98
CA LEU A 12 -22.20 -0.89 -14.25
C LEU A 12 -21.47 -1.96 -13.43
N ALA A 13 -22.12 -3.11 -13.21
CA ALA A 13 -21.53 -4.23 -12.47
C ALA A 13 -21.60 -5.58 -13.20
N ARG A 14 -21.71 -5.63 -14.54
CA ARG A 14 -21.91 -6.92 -15.22
C ARG A 14 -21.33 -7.04 -16.63
N ALA A 15 -20.07 -6.67 -16.83
CA ALA A 15 -19.37 -7.00 -18.08
C ALA A 15 -17.84 -7.11 -17.88
N MET A 16 -17.40 -7.98 -16.97
CA MET A 16 -16.05 -8.53 -17.04
C MET A 16 -16.08 -9.90 -16.34
N ARG A 17 -16.70 -10.87 -17.03
CA ARG A 17 -16.35 -12.27 -16.79
C ARG A 17 -14.93 -12.43 -17.36
N PRO A 18 -13.94 -12.84 -16.57
CA PRO A 18 -12.74 -13.42 -17.17
C PRO A 18 -13.23 -14.67 -17.90
N GLU A 19 -13.26 -14.64 -19.22
CA GLU A 19 -13.23 -15.89 -19.98
C GLU A 19 -11.95 -16.58 -19.54
N ALA A 20 -12.14 -17.63 -18.74
CA ALA A 20 -11.12 -18.60 -18.46
C ALA A 20 -10.64 -19.10 -19.83
N ILE A 21 -9.47 -18.63 -20.25
CA ILE A 21 -8.74 -19.18 -21.37
C ILE A 21 -8.45 -20.62 -20.94
N SER A 22 -9.34 -21.53 -21.34
CA SER A 22 -9.13 -22.96 -21.29
C SER A 22 -8.04 -23.27 -22.32
N ILE A 23 -6.79 -23.11 -21.91
CA ILE A 23 -5.64 -23.63 -22.63
C ILE A 23 -5.81 -25.15 -22.62
N ASN A 24 -6.38 -25.69 -23.69
CA ASN A 24 -6.45 -27.12 -23.94
C ASN A 24 -5.02 -27.59 -24.27
N PRO A 25 -4.28 -28.23 -23.36
CA PRO A 25 -2.92 -28.66 -23.60
C PRO A 25 -2.99 -30.07 -24.16
N GLN A 26 -3.47 -30.19 -25.40
CA GLN A 26 -3.27 -31.39 -26.20
C GLN A 26 -2.58 -30.97 -27.49
N ALA A 27 -1.34 -30.49 -27.32
CA ALA A 27 -0.34 -30.70 -28.35
C ALA A 27 -0.12 -32.23 -28.43
N PRO A 28 -0.07 -32.82 -29.64
CA PRO A 28 0.27 -34.22 -29.77
C PRO A 28 1.61 -34.47 -29.09
N ASP A 29 1.66 -35.51 -28.25
CA ASP A 29 2.88 -36.09 -27.70
C ASP A 29 3.80 -36.46 -28.86
N GLU A 30 4.60 -35.50 -29.34
CA GLU A 30 5.82 -35.78 -30.06
C GLU A 30 6.75 -36.40 -29.03
N GLN A 31 6.62 -37.72 -28.91
CA GLN A 31 7.52 -38.57 -28.15
C GLN A 31 8.92 -38.39 -28.75
N VAL A 32 9.64 -37.38 -28.25
CA VAL A 32 11.07 -37.24 -28.42
C VAL A 32 11.66 -38.47 -27.76
N THR A 33 11.93 -39.46 -28.61
CA THR A 33 12.58 -40.70 -28.25
C THR A 33 13.94 -40.29 -27.65
N PRO A 34 14.26 -40.63 -26.39
CA PRO A 34 15.58 -40.36 -25.82
C PRO A 34 16.55 -41.38 -26.43
N SER A 35 16.91 -41.14 -27.68
CA SER A 35 18.00 -41.82 -28.35
C SER A 35 19.26 -41.47 -27.57
N GLY A 36 19.76 -42.42 -26.79
CA GLY A 36 21.11 -42.36 -26.24
C GLY A 36 22.09 -42.16 -27.38
N GLN A 37 22.53 -40.92 -27.56
CA GLN A 37 23.54 -40.54 -28.53
C GLN A 37 24.54 -39.65 -27.82
N ALA A 38 25.80 -40.07 -27.91
CA ALA A 38 26.97 -39.31 -27.53
C ALA A 38 26.78 -37.82 -27.88
N ALA A 39 27.23 -36.94 -26.99
CA ALA A 39 27.21 -35.49 -27.22
C ALA A 39 27.62 -35.21 -28.68
N PRO A 40 26.76 -34.59 -29.50
CA PRO A 40 27.08 -34.38 -30.90
C PRO A 40 28.40 -33.59 -30.97
N PRO A 41 29.35 -33.96 -31.87
CA PRO A 41 30.65 -33.29 -31.99
C PRO A 41 30.55 -31.78 -32.29
N ASP A 42 29.36 -31.32 -32.67
CA ASP A 42 29.03 -29.92 -32.89
C ASP A 42 28.85 -29.13 -31.57
N LEU A 43 28.43 -29.79 -30.47
CA LEU A 43 28.28 -29.14 -29.17
C LEU A 43 29.65 -28.77 -28.58
N GLU A 44 30.63 -29.67 -28.64
CA GLU A 44 31.98 -29.39 -28.15
C GLU A 44 32.62 -28.24 -28.93
N LYS A 45 32.48 -28.24 -30.26
CA LYS A 45 32.95 -27.13 -31.10
C LYS A 45 32.25 -25.81 -30.76
N ALA A 46 30.94 -25.84 -30.53
CA ALA A 46 30.19 -24.65 -30.12
C ALA A 46 30.65 -24.12 -28.75
N LEU A 47 30.95 -25.00 -27.79
CA LEU A 47 31.48 -24.61 -26.48
C LEU A 47 32.90 -24.03 -26.58
N VAL A 48 33.76 -24.58 -27.43
CA VAL A 48 35.09 -24.03 -27.70
C VAL A 48 34.97 -22.64 -28.33
N ALA A 49 34.18 -22.49 -29.38
CA ALA A 49 33.96 -21.20 -30.03
C ALA A 49 33.35 -20.16 -29.08
N LEU A 50 32.44 -20.58 -28.20
CA LEU A 50 31.88 -19.72 -27.16
C LEU A 50 32.96 -19.25 -26.16
N ARG A 51 33.81 -20.16 -25.68
CA ARG A 51 34.91 -19.82 -24.76
C ARG A 51 35.91 -18.87 -25.40
N GLU A 52 36.26 -19.10 -26.66
CA GLU A 52 37.10 -18.19 -27.44
C GLU A 52 36.44 -16.80 -27.56
N GLY A 53 35.13 -16.77 -27.84
CA GLY A 53 34.35 -15.52 -27.90
C GLY A 53 34.23 -14.78 -26.56
N LEU A 54 34.25 -15.50 -25.43
CA LEU A 54 34.21 -14.90 -24.09
C LEU A 54 35.56 -14.33 -23.62
N THR A 55 36.67 -14.72 -24.27
CA THR A 55 38.01 -14.28 -23.89
C THR A 55 38.20 -12.75 -23.87
N PRO A 56 37.82 -11.98 -24.91
CA PRO A 56 37.93 -10.51 -24.86
C PRO A 56 37.05 -9.90 -23.76
N TRP A 57 35.85 -10.45 -23.55
CA TRP A 57 34.93 -9.97 -22.52
C TRP A 57 35.46 -10.22 -21.10
N LEU A 58 36.14 -11.35 -20.88
CA LEU A 58 36.84 -11.65 -19.62
C LEU A 58 37.95 -10.66 -19.30
N ALA A 59 38.68 -10.19 -20.32
CA ALA A 59 39.71 -9.17 -20.13
C ALA A 59 39.10 -7.82 -19.71
N GLU A 60 37.99 -7.43 -20.32
CA GLU A 60 37.25 -6.21 -19.93
C GLU A 60 36.66 -6.32 -18.52
N LEU A 61 36.09 -7.48 -18.17
CA LEU A 61 35.60 -7.73 -16.81
C LEU A 61 36.71 -7.63 -15.78
N ARG A 62 37.86 -8.26 -16.03
CA ARG A 62 39.01 -8.19 -15.11
C ARG A 62 39.49 -6.75 -14.93
N GLY A 63 39.60 -5.99 -16.03
CA GLY A 63 39.94 -4.56 -15.96
C GLY A 63 38.92 -3.75 -15.15
N SER A 64 37.63 -4.05 -15.32
CA SER A 64 36.55 -3.39 -14.56
C SER A 64 36.60 -3.71 -13.06
N LEU A 65 36.92 -4.96 -12.70
CA LEU A 65 37.06 -5.38 -11.30
C LEU A 65 38.28 -4.72 -10.65
N ILE A 66 39.44 -4.73 -11.31
CA ILE A 66 40.64 -4.05 -10.80
C ILE A 66 40.37 -2.56 -10.60
N GLY A 67 39.73 -1.91 -11.57
CA GLY A 67 39.36 -0.49 -11.45
C GLY A 67 38.43 -0.22 -10.27
N LEU A 68 37.47 -1.12 -10.01
CA LEU A 68 36.57 -1.03 -8.86
C LEU A 68 37.31 -1.21 -7.53
N GLU A 69 38.23 -2.17 -7.46
CA GLU A 69 39.05 -2.44 -6.26
C GLU A 69 39.96 -1.25 -5.95
N ASP A 70 40.58 -0.66 -6.96
CA ASP A 70 41.44 0.52 -6.83
C ASP A 70 40.64 1.76 -6.40
N GLU A 71 39.44 1.97 -6.96
CA GLU A 71 38.59 3.12 -6.65
C GLU A 71 37.99 3.05 -5.24
N LEU A 72 37.51 1.87 -4.83
CA LEU A 72 36.84 1.69 -3.54
C LEU A 72 37.79 1.26 -2.42
N GLY A 73 39.00 0.79 -2.75
CA GLY A 73 39.97 0.26 -1.79
C GLY A 73 39.53 -1.03 -1.11
N VAL A 74 38.65 -1.81 -1.75
CA VAL A 74 38.08 -3.07 -1.23
C VAL A 74 38.28 -4.18 -2.25
N GLY A 75 38.58 -5.40 -1.80
CA GLY A 75 38.64 -6.58 -2.68
C GLY A 75 37.25 -7.12 -3.01
N VAL A 76 37.12 -7.76 -4.17
CA VAL A 76 35.86 -8.40 -4.58
C VAL A 76 35.80 -9.83 -4.07
N ASP A 77 34.89 -10.09 -3.11
CA ASP A 77 34.74 -11.42 -2.49
C ASP A 77 33.99 -12.43 -3.36
N GLU A 78 32.98 -11.99 -4.11
CA GLU A 78 32.07 -12.85 -4.88
C GLU A 78 31.42 -12.08 -6.04
N LEU A 79 31.19 -12.78 -7.16
CA LEU A 79 30.40 -12.30 -8.30
C LEU A 79 29.05 -13.01 -8.37
N ILE A 80 28.00 -12.21 -8.57
CA ILE A 80 26.62 -12.71 -8.71
C ILE A 80 26.16 -12.51 -10.15
N LEU A 81 25.88 -13.61 -10.86
CA LEU A 81 25.37 -13.59 -12.23
C LEU A 81 23.86 -13.43 -12.26
N CYS A 82 23.41 -12.53 -13.12
CA CYS A 82 22.00 -12.27 -13.39
C CYS A 82 21.71 -12.28 -14.91
N GLY A 83 20.43 -12.27 -15.28
CA GLY A 83 19.97 -12.27 -16.67
C GLY A 83 19.93 -13.65 -17.33
N GLY A 84 19.50 -13.68 -18.60
CA GLY A 84 19.32 -14.93 -19.35
C GLY A 84 20.62 -15.67 -19.67
N GLY A 85 21.73 -14.94 -19.88
CA GLY A 85 23.04 -15.54 -20.18
C GLY A 85 23.60 -16.36 -19.01
N SER A 86 23.22 -16.05 -17.77
CA SER A 86 23.63 -16.82 -16.59
C SER A 86 23.12 -18.26 -16.59
N LEU A 87 22.08 -18.56 -17.40
CA LEU A 87 21.50 -19.90 -17.53
C LEU A 87 22.36 -20.85 -18.37
N LEU A 88 23.40 -20.35 -19.05
CA LEU A 88 24.36 -21.22 -19.73
C LEU A 88 25.02 -22.16 -18.71
N GLY A 89 24.98 -23.46 -19.00
CA GLY A 89 25.64 -24.47 -18.19
C GLY A 89 27.16 -24.31 -18.23
N GLY A 90 27.83 -24.46 -17.08
CA GLY A 90 29.28 -24.35 -16.99
C GLY A 90 29.83 -22.92 -16.99
N LEU A 91 28.97 -21.89 -17.18
CA LEU A 91 29.41 -20.50 -17.22
C LEU A 91 29.91 -20.01 -15.85
N PRO A 92 29.19 -20.22 -14.71
CA PRO A 92 29.69 -19.80 -13.40
C PRO A 92 31.05 -20.42 -13.06
N GLU A 93 31.21 -21.72 -13.32
CA GLU A 93 32.43 -22.46 -13.03
C GLU A 93 33.59 -21.96 -13.88
N HIS A 94 33.35 -21.71 -15.17
CA HIS A 94 34.36 -21.16 -16.07
C HIS A 94 34.77 -19.74 -15.68
N LEU A 95 33.81 -18.88 -15.31
CA LEU A 95 34.12 -17.52 -14.85
C LEU A 95 34.89 -17.53 -13.53
N ALA A 96 34.53 -18.42 -12.59
CA ALA A 96 35.24 -18.56 -11.34
C ALA A 96 36.70 -19.00 -11.54
N GLU A 97 36.93 -19.95 -12.45
CA GLU A 97 38.28 -20.40 -12.82
C GLU A 97 39.10 -19.28 -13.46
N GLN A 98 38.52 -18.51 -14.38
CA GLN A 98 39.24 -17.47 -15.12
C GLN A 98 39.48 -16.18 -14.33
N LEU A 99 38.58 -15.83 -13.41
CA LEU A 99 38.66 -14.61 -12.61
C LEU A 99 39.32 -14.84 -11.25
N GLY A 100 39.35 -16.07 -10.75
CA GLY A 100 39.88 -16.39 -9.42
C GLY A 100 38.98 -15.93 -8.26
N VAL A 101 37.75 -15.53 -8.55
CA VAL A 101 36.74 -15.07 -7.59
C VAL A 101 35.54 -16.02 -7.65
N PRO A 102 34.93 -16.42 -6.52
CA PRO A 102 33.70 -17.20 -6.50
C PRO A 102 32.60 -16.56 -7.36
N VAL A 103 31.95 -17.35 -8.21
CA VAL A 103 30.84 -16.89 -9.05
C VAL A 103 29.64 -17.76 -8.80
N ARG A 104 28.50 -17.16 -8.45
CA ARG A 104 27.22 -17.86 -8.32
C ARG A 104 26.10 -17.16 -9.08
N ARG A 105 25.02 -17.89 -9.31
CA ARG A 105 23.80 -17.31 -9.88
C ARG A 105 23.02 -16.59 -8.79
N VAL A 106 22.31 -15.53 -9.18
CA VAL A 106 21.40 -14.85 -8.27
C VAL A 106 20.26 -15.77 -7.84
N GLU A 107 20.08 -15.88 -6.53
CA GLU A 107 18.95 -16.58 -5.93
C GLU A 107 17.92 -15.55 -5.50
N LEU A 108 16.69 -15.73 -5.96
CA LEU A 108 15.57 -14.86 -5.61
C LEU A 108 14.86 -15.43 -4.38
N SER A 109 14.50 -14.56 -3.44
CA SER A 109 13.75 -14.93 -2.24
C SER A 109 12.23 -14.74 -2.44
N GLY A 110 11.43 -15.51 -1.70
CA GLY A 110 9.97 -15.37 -1.65
C GLY A 110 9.22 -16.17 -2.71
N SER A 111 8.05 -15.69 -3.14
CA SER A 111 7.20 -16.36 -4.14
C SER A 111 7.86 -16.49 -5.52
N LEU A 112 8.87 -15.67 -5.80
CA LEU A 112 9.66 -15.71 -7.03
C LEU A 112 10.77 -16.76 -7.01
N ALA A 113 11.08 -17.35 -5.85
CA ALA A 113 12.08 -18.41 -5.72
C ALA A 113 11.68 -19.69 -6.49
N VAL A 114 10.37 -19.88 -6.72
CA VAL A 114 9.82 -21.05 -7.41
C VAL A 114 9.95 -20.92 -8.94
N ALA A 115 10.26 -19.73 -9.45
CA ALA A 115 10.43 -19.53 -10.89
C ALA A 115 11.79 -20.09 -11.34
N THR A 116 11.77 -21.06 -12.26
CA THR A 116 12.98 -21.62 -12.91
C THR A 116 13.84 -20.54 -13.60
N ASP A 117 13.21 -19.39 -13.92
CA ASP A 117 13.82 -18.22 -14.55
C ASP A 117 14.28 -17.16 -13.54
N ALA A 118 14.59 -17.55 -12.28
CA ALA A 118 15.02 -16.64 -11.22
C ALA A 118 16.11 -15.63 -11.67
N PRO A 119 17.17 -16.01 -12.41
CA PRO A 119 18.19 -15.04 -12.82
C PRO A 119 17.67 -13.95 -13.77
N ARG A 120 16.65 -14.25 -14.60
CA ARG A 120 16.06 -13.28 -15.53
C ARG A 120 15.23 -12.22 -14.81
N LEU A 121 14.69 -12.54 -13.64
CA LEU A 121 13.80 -11.68 -12.88
C LEU A 121 14.52 -10.82 -11.83
N ALA A 122 15.85 -10.96 -11.69
CA ALA A 122 16.62 -10.26 -10.68
C ALA A 122 16.47 -8.73 -10.71
N LEU A 123 16.50 -8.12 -11.90
CA LEU A 123 16.29 -6.68 -12.05
C LEU A 123 14.88 -6.27 -11.61
N ALA A 124 13.86 -7.02 -12.06
CA ALA A 124 12.47 -6.73 -11.71
C ALA A 124 12.24 -6.83 -10.20
N GLN A 125 12.82 -7.84 -9.55
CA GLN A 125 12.77 -7.99 -8.10
C GLN A 125 13.50 -6.85 -7.37
N ALA A 126 14.70 -6.47 -7.81
CA ALA A 126 15.44 -5.37 -7.20
C ALA A 126 14.64 -4.05 -7.28
N VAL A 127 14.03 -3.77 -8.44
CA VAL A 127 13.16 -2.60 -8.64
C VAL A 127 11.92 -2.67 -7.75
N ALA A 128 11.26 -3.84 -7.68
CA ALA A 128 10.08 -4.03 -6.84
C ALA A 128 10.39 -3.88 -5.35
N GLN A 129 11.50 -4.45 -4.87
CA GLN A 129 11.96 -4.31 -3.48
C GLN A 129 12.30 -2.87 -3.15
N ARG A 130 12.97 -2.15 -4.07
CA ARG A 130 13.26 -0.72 -3.88
C ARG A 130 11.98 0.11 -3.80
N ALA A 131 10.98 -0.20 -4.63
CA ALA A 131 9.67 0.46 -4.59
C ALA A 131 8.91 0.15 -3.29
N ALA A 132 8.97 -1.10 -2.81
CA ALA A 132 8.30 -1.52 -1.58
C ALA A 132 8.96 -0.95 -0.30
N ALA A 133 10.28 -0.76 -0.30
CA ALA A 133 11.03 -0.21 0.83
C ALA A 133 10.81 1.30 1.06
N GLY A 134 9.91 1.94 0.29
CA GLY A 134 9.66 3.38 0.41
C GLY A 134 10.84 4.24 -0.04
N GLY A 135 11.77 3.69 -0.82
CA GLY A 135 12.88 4.44 -1.39
C GLY A 135 12.36 5.55 -2.34
N THR A 136 13.17 6.60 -2.52
CA THR A 136 12.92 7.62 -3.55
C THR A 136 12.65 6.91 -4.88
N SER A 137 11.44 7.05 -5.41
CA SER A 137 11.09 6.46 -6.69
C SER A 137 12.00 7.08 -7.74
N LEU A 138 12.76 6.26 -8.44
CA LEU A 138 13.59 6.69 -9.57
C LEU A 138 12.63 7.06 -10.70
N SER A 139 12.10 8.28 -10.65
CA SER A 139 11.19 8.79 -11.66
C SER A 139 12.01 9.28 -12.85
N PHE A 140 12.15 8.42 -13.86
CA PHE A 140 12.71 8.79 -15.15
C PHE A 140 11.82 9.76 -15.94
N ARG A 141 10.59 9.99 -15.46
CA ARG A 141 9.66 10.97 -16.03
C ARG A 141 10.12 12.39 -15.66
N GLN A 142 10.78 13.06 -16.60
CA GLN A 142 11.20 14.45 -16.48
C GLN A 142 10.55 15.32 -17.57
N GLY A 143 10.47 16.62 -17.31
CA GLY A 143 9.96 17.60 -18.28
C GLY A 143 8.49 17.39 -18.65
N GLU A 144 8.21 17.27 -19.94
CA GLU A 144 6.85 17.11 -20.50
C GLU A 144 6.19 15.77 -20.12
N PHE A 145 6.99 14.74 -19.82
CA PHE A 145 6.50 13.43 -19.40
C PHE A 145 6.40 13.27 -17.88
N ALA A 146 6.82 14.28 -17.12
CA ALA A 146 6.59 14.31 -15.68
C ALA A 146 5.09 14.14 -15.45
N PHE A 147 4.71 13.09 -14.71
CA PHE A 147 3.32 12.94 -14.30
C PHE A 147 3.01 14.14 -13.40
N ARG A 148 2.45 15.19 -13.99
CA ARG A 148 1.66 16.18 -13.28
C ARG A 148 0.38 15.44 -12.87
N GLY A 149 0.54 14.51 -11.94
CA GLY A 149 -0.56 14.06 -11.13
C GLY A 149 -1.24 15.33 -10.69
N ASP A 150 -2.53 15.43 -10.94
CA ASP A 150 -3.23 16.68 -10.92
C ASP A 150 -3.39 17.12 -9.45
N VAL A 151 -2.28 17.53 -8.84
CA VAL A 151 -2.18 17.97 -7.46
C VAL A 151 -3.01 19.25 -7.34
N ALA A 152 -3.22 19.98 -8.45
CA ALA A 152 -4.18 21.05 -8.55
C ALA A 152 -5.64 20.54 -8.41
N ILE A 153 -6.03 19.45 -9.10
CA ILE A 153 -7.32 18.79 -8.87
C ILE A 153 -7.43 18.26 -7.43
N LEU A 154 -6.42 17.59 -6.89
CA LEU A 154 -6.50 17.05 -5.54
C LEU A 154 -6.59 18.16 -4.49
N ARG A 155 -5.81 19.24 -4.65
CA ARG A 155 -5.83 20.40 -3.75
C ARG A 155 -7.14 21.17 -3.85
N SER A 156 -7.71 21.32 -5.04
CA SER A 156 -9.02 21.96 -5.21
C SER A 156 -10.14 21.09 -4.66
N ALA A 157 -10.13 19.78 -4.91
CA ALA A 157 -11.07 18.82 -4.32
C ALA A 157 -11.03 18.83 -2.78
N LEU A 158 -9.82 18.87 -2.20
CA LEU A 158 -9.66 18.99 -0.75
C LEU A 158 -10.19 20.33 -0.21
N GLY A 159 -9.96 21.42 -0.95
CA GLY A 159 -10.53 22.73 -0.62
C GLY A 159 -12.06 22.72 -0.61
N TYR A 160 -12.70 22.15 -1.64
CA TYR A 160 -14.16 22.00 -1.69
C TYR A 160 -14.69 21.09 -0.58
N ALA A 161 -14.00 20.01 -0.25
CA ALA A 161 -14.37 19.13 0.84
C ALA A 161 -14.37 19.87 2.20
N LEU A 162 -13.35 20.69 2.47
CA LEU A 162 -13.29 21.49 3.70
C LEU A 162 -14.41 22.52 3.79
N VAL A 163 -14.72 23.22 2.69
CA VAL A 163 -15.84 24.17 2.65
C VAL A 163 -17.17 23.46 2.89
N ALA A 164 -17.37 22.29 2.28
CA ALA A 164 -18.58 21.48 2.49
C ALA A 164 -18.71 21.05 3.96
N VAL A 165 -17.63 20.53 4.58
CA VAL A 165 -17.61 20.15 6.00
C VAL A 165 -17.92 21.35 6.89
N GLY A 166 -17.33 22.52 6.62
CA GLY A 166 -17.60 23.76 7.35
C GLY A 166 -19.07 24.17 7.25
N PHE A 167 -19.65 24.12 6.05
CA PHE A 167 -21.07 24.42 5.84
C PHE A 167 -21.98 23.46 6.62
N PHE A 168 -21.72 22.15 6.58
CA PHE A 168 -22.47 21.17 7.34
C PHE A 168 -22.34 21.37 8.86
N ALA A 169 -21.16 21.72 9.35
CA ALA A 169 -20.94 22.02 10.76
C ALA A 169 -21.78 23.22 11.23
N VAL A 170 -21.80 24.31 10.46
CA VAL A 170 -22.62 25.50 10.76
C VAL A 170 -24.11 25.17 10.72
N ALA A 171 -24.56 24.44 9.70
CA ALA A 171 -25.95 24.01 9.58
C ALA A 171 -26.38 23.10 10.74
N ALA A 172 -25.52 22.17 11.16
CA ALA A 172 -25.77 21.31 12.31
C ALA A 172 -25.86 22.11 13.61
N LEU A 173 -24.96 23.08 13.82
CA LEU A 173 -24.98 23.96 14.99
C LEU A 173 -26.25 24.80 15.05
N ALA A 174 -26.68 25.36 13.91
CA ALA A 174 -27.91 26.14 13.82
C ALA A 174 -29.15 25.29 14.13
N MET A 175 -29.22 24.08 13.56
CA MET A 175 -30.32 23.14 13.83
C MET A 175 -30.35 22.73 15.30
N PHE A 176 -29.19 22.49 15.90
CA PHE A 176 -29.07 22.17 17.33
C PHE A 176 -29.54 23.33 18.22
N ALA A 177 -29.17 24.57 17.89
CA ALA A 177 -29.61 25.76 18.64
C ALA A 177 -31.14 25.94 18.61
N VAL A 178 -31.77 25.79 17.44
CA VAL A 178 -33.23 25.87 17.31
C VAL A 178 -33.92 24.79 18.14
N ARG A 179 -33.41 23.55 18.11
CA ARG A 179 -33.93 22.45 18.92
C ARG A 179 -33.78 22.71 20.41
N ALA A 180 -32.63 23.22 20.85
CA ALA A 180 -32.38 23.53 22.25
C ALA A 180 -33.34 24.60 22.79
N VAL A 181 -33.62 25.66 22.01
CA VAL A 181 -34.59 26.70 22.39
C VAL A 181 -36.01 26.13 22.43
N GLY A 182 -36.39 25.32 21.44
CA GLY A 182 -37.70 24.66 21.43
C GLY A 182 -37.91 23.77 22.67
N LEU A 183 -36.91 22.96 23.02
CA LEU A 183 -36.97 22.13 24.23
C LEU A 183 -37.12 22.97 25.51
N ALA A 184 -36.45 24.12 25.59
CA ALA A 184 -36.57 25.02 26.75
C ALA A 184 -37.99 25.62 26.87
N GLN A 185 -38.62 25.95 25.75
CA GLN A 185 -40.00 26.44 25.72
C GLN A 185 -40.99 25.35 26.14
N ASP A 186 -40.82 24.12 25.63
CA ASP A 186 -41.66 22.97 26.00
C ASP A 186 -41.55 22.67 27.50
N THR A 187 -40.34 22.74 28.08
CA THR A 187 -40.17 22.54 29.53
C THR A 187 -40.87 23.60 30.37
N ASN A 188 -40.86 24.86 29.92
CA ASN A 188 -41.54 25.95 30.63
C ASN A 188 -43.06 25.80 30.54
N ALA A 189 -43.59 25.45 29.37
CA ALA A 189 -45.01 25.22 29.16
C ALA A 189 -45.54 24.07 30.04
N VAL A 190 -44.81 22.94 30.10
CA VAL A 190 -45.18 21.81 30.97
C VAL A 190 -45.08 22.19 32.46
N GLN A 191 -44.10 23.00 32.86
CA GLN A 191 -44.00 23.48 34.24
C GLN A 191 -45.18 24.39 34.63
N GLU A 192 -45.63 25.27 33.74
CA GLU A 192 -46.82 26.11 33.95
C GLU A 192 -48.09 25.28 34.08
N GLU A 193 -48.26 24.25 33.23
CA GLU A 193 -49.39 23.32 33.31
C GLU A 193 -49.42 22.54 34.64
N ILE A 194 -48.27 21.99 35.06
CA ILE A 194 -48.15 21.29 36.34
C ILE A 194 -48.42 22.25 37.51
N ALA A 195 -47.88 23.47 37.48
CA ALA A 195 -48.13 24.47 38.51
C ALA A 195 -49.62 24.81 38.62
N GLY A 196 -50.31 24.95 37.48
CA GLY A 196 -51.77 25.14 37.42
C GLY A 196 -52.55 23.97 38.00
N LEU A 197 -52.21 22.73 37.65
CA LEU A 197 -52.88 21.53 38.16
C LEU A 197 -52.66 21.35 39.67
N VAL A 198 -51.44 21.56 40.16
CA VAL A 198 -51.11 21.42 41.59
C VAL A 198 -51.84 22.47 42.43
N THR A 199 -51.84 23.73 41.98
CA THR A 199 -52.55 24.80 42.67
C THR A 199 -54.07 24.59 42.67
N GLY A 200 -54.62 24.01 41.59
CA GLY A 200 -56.02 23.60 41.52
C GLY A 200 -56.38 22.43 42.45
N ALA A 201 -55.51 21.40 42.54
CA ALA A 201 -55.75 20.21 43.34
C ALA A 201 -55.54 20.42 44.85
N PHE A 202 -54.60 21.29 45.24
CA PHE A 202 -54.22 21.52 46.64
C PHE A 202 -54.31 23.00 47.04
N PRO A 203 -55.53 23.57 47.19
CA PRO A 203 -55.70 25.00 47.49
C PRO A 203 -55.12 25.46 48.83
N ARG A 204 -54.79 24.53 49.74
CA ARG A 204 -54.19 24.80 51.06
C ARG A 204 -52.71 24.45 51.19
N SER A 205 -52.02 24.08 50.09
CA SER A 205 -50.58 23.85 50.19
C SER A 205 -49.87 25.18 50.51
N PRO A 206 -49.06 25.26 51.58
CA PRO A 206 -48.29 26.47 51.87
C PRO A 206 -47.40 26.78 50.65
N ARG A 207 -47.48 28.01 50.14
CA ARG A 207 -46.63 28.45 49.03
C ARG A 207 -45.19 28.37 49.50
N ILE A 208 -44.47 27.32 49.09
CA ILE A 208 -43.03 27.28 49.20
C ILE A 208 -42.53 28.33 48.21
N ALA A 209 -42.17 29.51 48.71
CA ALA A 209 -41.59 30.56 47.87
C ALA A 209 -40.44 29.95 47.06
N PRO A 210 -40.32 30.23 45.74
CA PRO A 210 -39.21 29.74 44.95
C PRO A 210 -37.95 30.15 45.67
N SER A 211 -37.25 29.18 46.27
CA SER A 211 -36.04 29.48 47.01
C SER A 211 -35.01 29.88 45.97
N SER A 212 -34.88 31.18 45.72
CA SER A 212 -33.84 31.81 44.92
C SER A 212 -32.43 31.59 45.49
N ARG A 213 -32.31 30.75 46.52
CA ARG A 213 -31.05 30.10 46.86
C ARG A 213 -30.68 29.22 45.69
N ALA A 214 -29.90 29.81 44.77
CA ALA A 214 -28.86 29.10 44.07
C ALA A 214 -28.32 28.05 45.04
N TRP A 215 -28.64 26.78 44.79
CA TRP A 215 -27.96 25.71 45.49
C TRP A 215 -26.48 26.02 45.28
N PRO A 216 -25.72 26.36 46.34
CA PRO A 216 -24.31 26.63 46.16
C PRO A 216 -23.78 25.39 45.46
N ALA A 217 -23.22 25.59 44.26
CA ALA A 217 -22.66 24.54 43.44
C ALA A 217 -21.86 23.65 44.40
N ARG A 218 -22.41 22.48 44.72
CA ARG A 218 -21.83 21.62 45.74
C ARG A 218 -20.50 21.19 45.16
N SER A 219 -19.44 21.88 45.55
CA SER A 219 -18.04 21.47 45.52
C SER A 219 -17.79 20.23 46.39
N CYS A 220 -18.81 19.40 46.62
CA CYS A 220 -18.87 18.35 47.61
C CYS A 220 -18.86 16.97 46.94
N TRP A 221 -17.93 16.76 46.01
CA TRP A 221 -17.40 15.43 45.65
C TRP A 221 -15.90 15.52 45.38
N ARG A 222 -15.15 16.24 46.22
CA ARG A 222 -13.71 15.99 46.39
C ARG A 222 -13.53 14.95 47.51
N ARG A 223 -13.99 13.72 47.28
CA ARG A 223 -13.77 12.58 48.18
C ARG A 223 -12.60 11.76 47.65
N THR A 224 -11.41 12.14 48.12
CA THR A 224 -10.33 11.24 48.55
C THR A 224 -10.45 9.75 48.17
N THR A 225 -9.73 9.34 47.12
CA THR A 225 -9.09 8.01 47.05
C THR A 225 -7.58 8.28 47.00
N ARG A 226 -6.98 8.55 48.17
CA ARG A 226 -6.19 7.59 48.97
C ARG A 226 -5.16 6.86 48.11
N SER A 227 -3.94 7.40 48.15
CA SER A 227 -2.69 6.71 47.87
C SER A 227 -2.59 5.44 48.72
N GLY A 228 -2.36 4.30 48.07
CA GLY A 228 -1.81 3.10 48.70
C GLY A 228 -0.46 2.78 48.03
N PRO A 229 0.63 2.67 48.79
CA PRO A 229 1.86 2.04 48.34
C PRO A 229 1.88 0.57 48.78
N GLU A 230 2.02 -0.34 47.82
CA GLU A 230 2.79 -1.59 47.94
C GLU A 230 3.38 -1.93 46.56
#